data_AF-A0A5J6PE26-F1
#
_entry.id   AF-A0A5J6PE26-F1
#
_cell.length_a   1.000
_cell.length_b   1.000
_cell.length_c   1.000
_cell.angle_alpha   90.00
_cell.angle_beta   90.00
_cell.angle_gamma   90.00
#
_symmetry.space_group_name_H-M   'P 1'
#
loop_
_entity.id
_entity.type
_entity.pdbx_description
1 polymer ?
#
loop_
_entity_poly.entity_id
_entity_poly.type
_entity_poly.pdbx_seq_one_letter_code
_entity_poly.pdbx_strand_id
1 'polypeptide(L)'
;MRLVSRVYLPLTLLVSSVLAASATAQTYITAFADSQWSAQSGAFACSLAHEIAAFGSARLVRKAGSAEVLELKAKAQAFGEGTVRVEAVPPVWRTDAASNNLGQAQASGQSLKVSGAQIATITASLEQGTNVMFSGSNLRVGLAARNFSAAFANYKTCVKNLIPYTFEQLSRTQLSYAREADDLSSAAKTELDKIVRYMKADQKVLGIIIDAHSDKLPKPEESDALSQRQAEFVTSYLIEKGIAADQITTRWHGDKFPIANNQNKAGQAKNRRVTVRLESEQTRKEMEKKIAVIKEAEQKAAAEKAAKAATEQADPGINPAELEKLTEQQNLSSGKQPDIGLPR
;
A
#
# COMPACT_ATOMS: atom_id res chain seq x y z
N MET A 1 -72.05 4.29 -77.80
CA MET A 1 -71.13 5.45 -77.87
C MET A 1 -70.30 5.49 -76.58
N ARG A 2 -68.97 5.57 -76.71
CA ARG A 2 -67.98 5.60 -75.63
C ARG A 2 -68.24 6.76 -74.66
N LEU A 3 -67.94 6.59 -73.37
CA LEU A 3 -67.50 7.69 -72.50
C LEU A 3 -66.59 7.15 -71.39
N VAL A 4 -65.51 7.90 -71.16
CA VAL A 4 -64.24 7.49 -70.58
C VAL A 4 -64.21 7.76 -69.07
N SER A 5 -63.58 6.85 -68.34
CA SER A 5 -63.30 6.88 -66.91
C SER A 5 -62.50 8.11 -66.47
N ARG A 6 -62.93 8.77 -65.38
CA ARG A 6 -62.10 9.69 -64.58
C ARG A 6 -62.06 9.17 -63.15
N VAL A 7 -60.95 8.53 -62.81
CA VAL A 7 -60.59 8.15 -61.44
C VAL A 7 -59.99 9.39 -60.77
N TYR A 8 -60.67 9.93 -59.76
CA TYR A 8 -60.10 10.91 -58.84
C TYR A 8 -59.67 10.19 -57.57
N LEU A 9 -58.35 10.08 -57.39
CA LEU A 9 -57.70 9.55 -56.20
C LEU A 9 -57.64 10.67 -55.14
N PRO A 10 -58.26 10.55 -53.95
CA PRO A 10 -58.09 11.55 -52.91
C PRO A 10 -56.70 11.38 -52.28
N LEU A 11 -55.84 12.37 -52.49
CA LEU A 11 -54.55 12.50 -51.83
C LEU A 11 -54.78 12.77 -50.34
N THR A 12 -54.76 11.71 -49.53
CA THR A 12 -54.78 11.79 -48.07
C THR A 12 -53.39 12.19 -47.58
N LEU A 13 -53.27 13.44 -47.14
CA LEU A 13 -52.05 14.01 -46.58
C LEU A 13 -51.88 13.47 -45.15
N LEU A 14 -51.11 12.38 -45.02
CA LEU A 14 -50.70 11.79 -43.74
C LEU A 14 -49.68 12.72 -43.09
N VAL A 15 -50.14 13.59 -42.19
CA VAL A 15 -49.28 14.37 -41.31
C VAL A 15 -48.74 13.44 -40.22
N SER A 16 -47.57 12.86 -40.47
CA SER A 16 -46.83 12.09 -39.48
C SER A 16 -46.29 13.03 -38.39
N SER A 17 -47.04 13.17 -37.29
CA SER A 17 -46.56 13.83 -36.07
C SER A 17 -45.46 12.99 -35.44
N VAL A 18 -44.20 13.33 -35.70
CA VAL A 18 -43.04 12.76 -34.99
C VAL A 18 -43.04 13.33 -33.58
N LEU A 19 -43.53 12.55 -32.61
CA LEU A 19 -43.28 12.79 -31.19
C LEU A 19 -41.79 12.55 -30.93
N ALA A 20 -40.98 13.60 -30.99
CA ALA A 20 -39.61 13.56 -30.53
C ALA A 20 -39.62 13.44 -29.00
N ALA A 21 -39.48 12.22 -28.49
CA ALA A 21 -39.25 11.99 -27.07
C ALA A 21 -37.91 12.65 -26.69
N SER A 22 -37.99 13.77 -25.98
CA SER A 22 -36.81 14.45 -25.45
C SER A 22 -36.27 13.60 -24.31
N ALA A 23 -35.16 12.89 -24.53
CA ALA A 23 -34.44 12.22 -23.46
C ALA A 23 -33.89 13.29 -22.49
N THR A 24 -34.54 13.45 -21.34
CA THR A 24 -34.10 14.40 -20.32
C THR A 24 -33.10 13.70 -19.39
N ALA A 25 -31.84 14.12 -19.43
CA ALA A 25 -30.85 13.65 -18.47
C ALA A 25 -31.13 14.26 -17.10
N GLN A 26 -31.21 13.42 -16.06
CA GLN A 26 -31.45 13.90 -14.70
C GLN A 26 -30.25 14.71 -14.23
N THR A 27 -30.50 15.94 -13.77
CA THR A 27 -29.43 16.86 -13.34
C THR A 27 -29.40 16.98 -11.83
N TYR A 28 -28.23 16.73 -11.24
CA TYR A 28 -27.95 16.89 -9.82
C TYR A 28 -26.90 17.98 -9.64
N ILE A 29 -27.28 19.07 -9.00
CA ILE A 29 -26.35 20.11 -8.56
C ILE A 29 -26.88 20.67 -7.25
N THR A 30 -26.00 20.93 -6.30
CA THR A 30 -26.41 21.54 -5.03
C THR A 30 -26.84 22.97 -5.28
N ALA A 31 -27.98 23.36 -4.71
CA ALA A 31 -28.46 24.73 -4.78
C ALA A 31 -27.39 25.70 -4.26
N PHE A 32 -27.36 26.92 -4.79
CA PHE A 32 -26.34 27.89 -4.44
C PHE A 32 -26.24 28.13 -2.92
N ALA A 33 -27.38 28.22 -2.21
CA ALA A 33 -27.42 28.44 -0.77
C ALA A 33 -26.82 27.28 0.05
N ASP A 34 -27.00 26.04 -0.42
CA ASP A 34 -26.66 24.81 0.31
C ASP A 34 -25.27 24.28 -0.06
N SER A 35 -24.64 24.84 -1.09
CA SER A 35 -23.30 24.42 -1.50
C SER A 35 -22.27 24.78 -0.43
N GLN A 36 -21.64 23.75 0.13
CA GLN A 36 -20.53 23.85 1.05
C GLN A 36 -19.38 22.96 0.61
N TRP A 37 -18.17 23.47 0.79
CA TRP A 37 -16.93 22.75 0.60
C TRP A 37 -16.22 22.62 1.94
N SER A 38 -15.79 21.41 2.26
CA SER A 38 -15.12 21.09 3.52
C SER A 38 -13.73 20.55 3.26
N ALA A 39 -12.72 21.24 3.78
CA ALA A 39 -11.33 20.78 3.72
C ALA A 39 -11.01 20.00 5.01
N GLN A 40 -10.44 18.82 4.86
CA GLN A 40 -9.92 18.00 5.94
C GLN A 40 -8.41 17.88 5.76
N SER A 41 -7.68 18.14 6.85
CA SER A 41 -6.22 18.11 6.87
C SER A 41 -5.73 16.94 7.70
N GLY A 42 -4.70 16.27 7.21
CA GLY A 42 -4.02 15.18 7.90
C GLY A 42 -2.56 15.09 7.46
N ALA A 43 -1.73 14.45 8.27
CA ALA A 43 -0.29 14.35 7.98
C ALA A 43 0.02 13.50 6.72
N PHE A 44 -0.85 12.53 6.42
CA PHE A 44 -0.70 11.57 5.32
C PHE A 44 -1.80 11.65 4.25
N ALA A 45 -2.83 12.46 4.47
CA ALA A 45 -3.86 12.70 3.48
C ALA A 45 -4.51 14.07 3.67
N CYS A 46 -4.75 14.74 2.56
CA CYS A 46 -5.58 15.93 2.48
C CYS A 46 -6.81 15.59 1.64
N SER A 47 -7.98 16.06 2.06
CA SER A 47 -9.18 15.93 1.23
C SER A 47 -10.01 17.19 1.25
N LEU A 48 -10.63 17.50 0.12
CA LEU A 48 -11.60 18.56 -0.05
C LEU A 48 -12.90 17.93 -0.57
N ALA A 49 -13.96 18.02 0.22
CA ALA A 49 -15.22 17.32 -0.02
C ALA A 49 -16.37 18.30 -0.23
N HIS A 50 -17.26 17.94 -1.17
CA HIS A 50 -18.50 18.60 -1.47
C HIS A 50 -19.62 17.56 -1.54
N GLU A 51 -20.66 17.73 -0.72
CA GLU A 51 -21.85 16.88 -0.81
C GLU A 51 -22.78 17.42 -1.89
N ILE A 52 -23.26 16.51 -2.74
CA ILE A 52 -24.16 16.80 -3.85
C ILE A 52 -25.54 16.26 -3.49
N ALA A 53 -26.48 17.17 -3.26
CA ALA A 53 -27.83 16.83 -2.81
C ALA A 53 -28.49 15.77 -3.71
N ALA A 54 -29.11 14.76 -3.10
CA ALA A 54 -29.75 13.61 -3.77
C ALA A 54 -28.85 12.74 -4.67
N PHE A 55 -27.55 13.05 -4.80
CA PHE A 55 -26.63 12.30 -5.64
C PHE A 55 -25.59 11.53 -4.82
N GLY A 56 -24.79 12.23 -4.01
CA GLY A 56 -23.61 11.65 -3.38
C GLY A 56 -22.59 12.70 -2.98
N SER A 57 -21.31 12.47 -3.28
CA SER A 57 -20.23 13.39 -2.92
C SER A 57 -19.16 13.50 -3.99
N ALA A 58 -18.57 14.69 -4.13
CA ALA A 58 -17.31 14.90 -4.82
C ALA A 58 -16.19 15.08 -3.79
N ARG A 59 -15.06 14.39 -4.01
CA ARG A 59 -13.90 14.44 -3.12
C ARG A 59 -12.63 14.58 -3.93
N LEU A 60 -11.92 15.68 -3.72
CA LEU A 60 -10.55 15.86 -4.18
C LEU A 60 -9.60 15.37 -3.08
N VAL A 61 -8.81 14.34 -3.36
CA VAL A 61 -7.99 13.66 -2.36
C VAL A 61 -6.54 13.59 -2.83
N ARG A 62 -5.61 13.90 -1.93
CA ARG A 62 -4.20 13.64 -2.12
C ARG A 62 -3.65 12.91 -0.90
N LYS A 63 -3.12 11.72 -1.14
CA LYS A 63 -2.48 10.87 -0.12
C LYS A 63 -0.96 10.93 -0.26
N ALA A 64 -0.25 10.62 0.83
CA ALA A 64 1.20 10.44 0.82
C ALA A 64 1.62 9.47 -0.29
N GLY A 65 2.66 9.82 -1.06
CA GLY A 65 3.17 9.01 -2.16
C GLY A 65 2.23 8.84 -3.37
N SER A 66 1.06 9.49 -3.40
CA SER A 66 0.07 9.33 -4.48
C SER A 66 -0.22 10.64 -5.21
N ALA A 67 -0.58 10.53 -6.49
CA ALA A 67 -1.13 11.64 -7.25
C ALA A 67 -2.50 12.06 -6.69
N GLU A 68 -2.87 13.30 -6.96
CA GLU A 68 -4.19 13.84 -6.62
C GLU A 68 -5.27 13.18 -7.49
N VAL A 69 -6.42 12.90 -6.88
CA VAL A 69 -7.59 12.29 -7.53
C VAL A 69 -8.84 13.04 -7.12
N LEU A 70 -9.63 13.47 -8.11
CA LEU A 70 -11.01 13.91 -7.89
C LEU A 70 -11.94 12.74 -8.15
N GLU A 71 -12.69 12.33 -7.12
CA GLU A 71 -13.65 11.24 -7.18
C GLU A 71 -15.06 11.77 -6.97
N LEU A 72 -15.96 11.50 -7.90
CA LEU A 72 -17.40 11.64 -7.71
C LEU A 72 -17.96 10.26 -7.39
N LYS A 73 -18.62 10.14 -6.24
CA LYS A 73 -19.22 8.89 -5.77
C LYS A 73 -20.72 9.08 -5.58
N ALA A 74 -21.51 8.32 -6.33
CA ALA A 74 -22.95 8.24 -6.18
C ALA A 74 -23.35 7.41 -4.97
N LYS A 75 -24.44 7.79 -4.29
CA LYS A 75 -25.09 7.01 -3.23
C LYS A 75 -26.14 6.05 -3.79
N ALA A 76 -26.87 6.46 -4.83
CA ALA A 76 -27.95 5.67 -5.43
C ALA A 76 -27.81 5.59 -6.95
N GLN A 77 -27.89 6.74 -7.65
CA GLN A 77 -27.89 6.78 -9.12
C GLN A 77 -26.48 6.61 -9.69
N ALA A 78 -26.21 5.46 -10.31
CA ALA A 78 -24.93 5.19 -10.95
C ALA A 78 -24.72 6.07 -12.20
N PHE A 79 -23.47 6.43 -12.47
CA PHE A 79 -23.06 7.01 -13.76
C PHE A 79 -23.18 6.00 -14.91
N GLY A 80 -23.14 4.70 -14.57
CA GLY A 80 -23.01 3.62 -15.52
C GLY A 80 -21.55 3.39 -15.92
N GLU A 81 -21.34 2.55 -16.92
CA GLU A 81 -20.04 2.39 -17.56
C GLU A 81 -19.99 3.29 -18.79
N GLY A 82 -18.94 4.12 -18.92
CA GLY A 82 -18.74 4.90 -20.13
C GLY A 82 -18.08 6.26 -19.92
N THR A 83 -17.96 6.98 -21.03
CA THR A 83 -17.37 8.30 -21.10
C THR A 83 -18.34 9.36 -20.61
N VAL A 84 -17.89 10.21 -19.70
CA VAL A 84 -18.62 11.35 -19.16
C VAL A 84 -17.90 12.63 -19.58
N ARG A 85 -18.64 13.54 -20.22
CA ARG A 85 -18.08 14.82 -20.67
C ARG A 85 -17.96 15.78 -19.49
N VAL A 86 -16.84 16.47 -19.38
CA VAL A 86 -16.58 17.44 -18.30
C VAL A 86 -16.56 18.85 -18.89
N GLU A 87 -17.35 19.74 -18.34
CA GLU A 87 -17.51 21.11 -18.87
C GLU A 87 -17.53 22.14 -17.75
N ALA A 88 -16.90 23.29 -17.98
CA ALA A 88 -17.12 24.48 -17.17
C ALA A 88 -18.40 25.17 -17.68
N VAL A 89 -19.42 25.24 -16.82
CA VAL A 89 -20.71 25.84 -17.15
C VAL A 89 -20.87 27.14 -16.36
N PRO A 90 -21.01 28.29 -17.03
CA PRO A 90 -21.22 29.55 -16.35
C PRO A 90 -22.56 29.53 -15.59
N PRO A 91 -22.69 30.32 -14.51
CA PRO A 91 -23.95 30.41 -13.79
C PRO A 91 -25.04 31.04 -14.68
N VAL A 92 -26.29 30.68 -14.41
CA VAL A 92 -27.46 31.01 -15.26
C VAL A 92 -27.69 32.50 -15.52
N TRP A 93 -27.11 33.40 -14.72
CA TRP A 93 -27.20 34.86 -14.88
C TRP A 93 -26.13 35.45 -15.81
N ARG A 94 -25.11 34.68 -16.20
CA ARG A 94 -24.10 35.06 -17.20
C ARG A 94 -24.58 34.61 -18.58
N THR A 95 -25.26 35.48 -19.32
CA THR A 95 -25.73 35.18 -20.69
C THR A 95 -24.66 35.40 -21.76
N ASP A 96 -23.57 36.07 -21.40
CA ASP A 96 -22.43 36.41 -22.24
C ASP A 96 -21.36 35.30 -22.32
N ALA A 97 -21.45 34.29 -21.44
CA ALA A 97 -20.46 33.23 -21.31
C ALA A 97 -20.98 31.90 -21.89
N ALA A 98 -20.13 31.21 -22.65
CA ALA A 98 -20.40 29.88 -23.18
C ALA A 98 -19.80 28.79 -22.28
N SER A 99 -20.36 27.58 -22.36
CA SER A 99 -19.77 26.38 -21.76
C SER A 99 -18.41 26.09 -22.38
N ASN A 100 -17.40 25.79 -21.56
CA ASN A 100 -16.08 25.40 -22.03
C ASN A 100 -15.83 23.91 -21.77
N ASN A 101 -15.32 23.19 -22.78
CA ASN A 101 -15.03 21.77 -22.66
C ASN A 101 -13.72 21.56 -21.89
N LEU A 102 -13.78 20.83 -20.77
CA LEU A 102 -12.62 20.49 -19.92
C LEU A 102 -12.11 19.06 -20.16
N GLY A 103 -12.65 18.37 -21.17
CA GLY A 103 -12.29 17.02 -21.57
C GLY A 103 -13.36 15.98 -21.22
N GLN A 104 -12.90 14.76 -21.01
CA GLN A 104 -13.75 13.60 -20.73
C GLN A 104 -13.17 12.83 -19.55
N ALA A 105 -14.02 12.18 -18.77
CA ALA A 105 -13.65 11.31 -17.66
C ALA A 105 -14.34 9.95 -17.84
N GLN A 106 -13.76 8.91 -17.27
CA GLN A 106 -14.34 7.58 -17.32
C GLN A 106 -15.16 7.31 -16.04
N ALA A 107 -16.42 6.95 -16.23
CA ALA A 107 -17.26 6.41 -15.17
C ALA A 107 -17.13 4.88 -15.11
N SER A 108 -17.13 4.35 -13.89
CA SER A 108 -17.30 2.93 -13.61
C SER A 108 -18.31 2.75 -12.48
N GLY A 109 -19.46 2.19 -12.85
CA GLY A 109 -20.63 2.02 -11.97
C GLY A 109 -21.04 3.31 -11.27
N GLN A 110 -20.85 3.34 -9.95
CA GLN A 110 -21.23 4.45 -9.08
C GLN A 110 -20.14 5.51 -8.90
N SER A 111 -18.97 5.33 -9.50
CA SER A 111 -17.82 6.21 -9.29
C SER A 111 -17.28 6.76 -10.60
N LEU A 112 -16.85 8.01 -10.57
CA LEU A 112 -16.10 8.65 -11.65
C LEU A 112 -14.84 9.24 -11.04
N LYS A 113 -13.68 8.94 -11.65
CA LYS A 113 -12.38 9.42 -11.17
C LYS A 113 -11.71 10.26 -12.25
N VAL A 114 -11.20 11.41 -11.83
CA VAL A 114 -10.37 12.30 -12.64
C VAL A 114 -9.00 12.40 -11.99
N SER A 115 -7.95 12.38 -12.80
CA SER A 115 -6.56 12.47 -12.35
C SER A 115 -5.73 13.36 -13.28
N GLY A 116 -4.53 13.73 -12.83
CA GLY A 116 -3.56 14.45 -13.65
C GLY A 116 -3.98 15.88 -14.02
N ALA A 117 -3.61 16.32 -15.23
CA ALA A 117 -3.75 17.71 -15.68
C ALA A 117 -5.20 18.21 -15.67
N GLN A 118 -6.19 17.32 -15.84
CA GLN A 118 -7.60 17.69 -15.85
C GLN A 118 -8.09 18.19 -14.48
N ILE A 119 -7.47 17.76 -13.37
CA ILE A 119 -7.80 18.32 -12.05
C ILE A 119 -7.44 19.80 -11.99
N ALA A 120 -6.30 20.20 -12.57
CA ALA A 120 -5.87 21.59 -12.57
C ALA A 120 -6.86 22.49 -13.35
N THR A 121 -7.41 22.01 -14.47
CA THR A 121 -8.40 22.77 -15.25
C THR A 121 -9.76 22.87 -14.55
N ILE A 122 -10.21 21.79 -13.90
CA ILE A 122 -11.43 21.76 -13.11
C ILE A 122 -11.32 22.71 -11.91
N THR A 123 -10.24 22.59 -11.13
CA THR A 123 -10.03 23.42 -9.93
C THR A 123 -9.86 24.89 -10.29
N ALA A 124 -9.15 25.22 -11.38
CA ALA A 124 -9.05 26.59 -11.88
C ALA A 124 -10.43 27.17 -12.25
N SER A 125 -11.29 26.38 -12.89
CA SER A 125 -12.65 26.83 -13.26
C SER A 125 -13.48 27.12 -12.00
N LEU A 126 -13.40 26.26 -10.98
CA LEU A 126 -14.09 26.45 -9.70
C LEU A 126 -13.52 27.63 -8.90
N GLU A 127 -12.20 27.87 -8.92
CA GLU A 127 -11.59 29.06 -8.29
C GLU A 127 -12.06 30.37 -8.94
N GLN A 128 -12.34 30.35 -10.24
CA GLN A 128 -12.88 31.48 -11.01
C GLN A 128 -14.40 31.68 -10.81
N GLY A 129 -15.05 30.86 -9.97
CA GLY A 129 -16.48 30.97 -9.71
C GLY A 129 -17.37 30.29 -10.75
N THR A 130 -16.80 29.49 -11.66
CA THR A 130 -17.54 28.77 -12.70
C THR A 130 -17.84 27.34 -12.24
N ASN A 131 -19.10 26.90 -12.38
CA ASN A 131 -19.49 25.54 -12.01
C ASN A 131 -18.90 24.52 -12.98
N VAL A 132 -18.67 23.30 -12.52
CA VAL A 132 -18.19 22.21 -13.37
C VAL A 132 -19.26 21.13 -13.48
N MET A 133 -19.64 20.76 -14.68
CA MET A 133 -20.66 19.75 -14.98
C MET A 133 -20.05 18.50 -15.60
N PHE A 134 -20.42 17.36 -15.06
CA PHE A 134 -20.13 16.02 -15.56
C PHE A 134 -21.39 15.47 -16.24
N SER A 135 -21.40 15.43 -17.57
CA SER A 135 -22.56 15.07 -18.38
C SER A 135 -22.34 13.70 -19.05
N GLY A 136 -23.06 12.68 -18.58
CA GLY A 136 -23.18 11.37 -19.21
C GLY A 136 -24.43 11.26 -20.08
N SER A 137 -24.83 10.04 -20.45
CA SER A 137 -25.99 9.78 -21.31
C SER A 137 -27.32 10.19 -20.67
N ASN A 138 -27.56 9.78 -19.42
CA ASN A 138 -28.83 10.00 -18.72
C ASN A 138 -28.68 10.78 -17.41
N LEU A 139 -27.45 11.20 -17.08
CA LEU A 139 -27.11 11.80 -15.80
C LEU A 139 -26.18 12.99 -16.00
N ARG A 140 -26.49 14.10 -15.33
CA ARG A 140 -25.61 15.27 -15.23
C ARG A 140 -25.36 15.58 -13.77
N VAL A 141 -24.10 15.72 -13.38
CA VAL A 141 -23.71 16.03 -12.00
C VAL A 141 -22.87 17.29 -11.98
N GLY A 142 -23.25 18.26 -11.15
CA GLY A 142 -22.62 19.57 -11.06
C GLY A 142 -21.87 19.79 -9.76
N LEU A 143 -20.70 20.41 -9.86
CA LEU A 143 -19.94 20.96 -8.76
C LEU A 143 -20.13 22.47 -8.73
N ALA A 144 -20.68 22.98 -7.63
CA ALA A 144 -20.91 24.40 -7.44
C ALA A 144 -19.64 25.11 -6.97
N ALA A 145 -19.29 26.24 -7.59
CA ALA A 145 -18.06 26.98 -7.30
C ALA A 145 -18.11 27.80 -5.99
N ARG A 146 -19.30 27.99 -5.41
CA ARG A 146 -19.48 28.76 -4.18
C ARG A 146 -18.62 28.19 -3.04
N ASN A 147 -17.90 29.06 -2.32
CA ASN A 147 -17.01 28.70 -1.21
C ASN A 147 -15.86 27.74 -1.57
N PHE A 148 -15.69 27.37 -2.84
CA PHE A 148 -14.62 26.49 -3.29
C PHE A 148 -13.25 27.12 -3.04
N SER A 149 -13.05 28.38 -3.46
CA SER A 149 -11.74 29.06 -3.37
C SER A 149 -11.18 29.08 -1.93
N ALA A 150 -12.01 29.44 -0.95
CA ALA A 150 -11.61 29.46 0.46
C ALA A 150 -11.26 28.05 0.99
N ALA A 151 -12.10 27.05 0.72
CA ALA A 151 -11.83 25.67 1.14
C ALA A 151 -10.62 25.06 0.40
N PHE A 152 -10.43 25.40 -0.87
CA PHE A 152 -9.30 24.96 -1.67
C PHE A 152 -7.99 25.62 -1.25
N ALA A 153 -8.01 26.87 -0.75
CA ALA A 153 -6.84 27.47 -0.12
C ALA A 153 -6.39 26.66 1.12
N ASN A 154 -7.32 26.25 1.97
CA ASN A 154 -7.02 25.38 3.12
C ASN A 154 -6.48 24.02 2.67
N TYR A 155 -7.08 23.43 1.64
CA TYR A 155 -6.59 22.19 1.03
C TYR A 155 -5.15 22.34 0.48
N LYS A 156 -4.85 23.41 -0.26
CA LYS A 156 -3.49 23.69 -0.77
C LYS A 156 -2.47 23.83 0.37
N THR A 157 -2.85 24.46 1.48
CA THR A 157 -2.01 24.54 2.68
C THR A 157 -1.74 23.17 3.28
N CYS A 158 -2.77 22.31 3.38
CA CYS A 158 -2.57 20.92 3.79
C CYS A 158 -1.59 20.19 2.88
N VAL A 159 -1.78 20.29 1.56
CA VAL A 159 -0.95 19.61 0.56
C VAL A 159 0.51 20.05 0.63
N LYS A 160 0.80 21.32 0.94
CA LYS A 160 2.17 21.81 1.16
C LYS A 160 2.84 21.18 2.39
N ASN A 161 2.07 20.87 3.42
CA ASN A 161 2.56 20.30 4.68
C ASN A 161 2.48 18.76 4.73
N LEU A 162 1.85 18.15 3.71
CA LEU A 162 1.70 16.71 3.57
C LEU A 162 3.05 16.00 3.58
N ILE A 163 3.14 14.88 4.31
CA ILE A 163 4.33 14.04 4.27
C ILE A 163 4.32 13.26 2.94
N PRO A 164 5.35 13.39 2.09
CA PRO A 164 5.31 12.82 0.74
C PRO A 164 5.74 11.35 0.68
N TYR A 165 6.01 10.71 1.82
CA TYR A 165 6.56 9.35 1.91
C TYR A 165 5.58 8.41 2.64
N THR A 166 5.61 7.12 2.28
CA THR A 166 4.80 6.07 2.92
C THR A 166 5.58 5.28 3.98
N PHE A 167 4.87 4.49 4.78
CA PHE A 167 5.50 3.60 5.76
C PHE A 167 6.47 2.64 5.07
N GLU A 168 6.04 2.02 3.97
CA GLU A 168 6.80 0.99 3.26
C GLU A 168 8.15 1.55 2.78
N GLN A 169 8.15 2.78 2.30
CA GLN A 169 9.34 3.49 1.83
C GLN A 169 10.34 3.80 2.95
N LEU A 170 9.87 4.04 4.18
CA LEU A 170 10.70 4.41 5.34
C LEU A 170 10.93 3.26 6.33
N SER A 171 10.21 2.14 6.17
CA SER A 171 10.25 0.99 7.08
C SER A 171 11.64 0.37 7.22
N ARG A 172 12.48 0.52 6.19
CA ARG A 172 13.87 0.08 6.16
C ARG A 172 14.72 1.05 5.33
N THR A 173 15.40 1.95 6.01
CA THR A 173 16.32 2.91 5.39
C THR A 173 17.76 2.47 5.61
N GLN A 174 18.57 2.45 4.55
CA GLN A 174 19.99 2.11 4.62
C GLN A 174 20.85 3.36 4.41
N LEU A 175 21.72 3.64 5.37
CA LEU A 175 22.65 4.75 5.36
C LEU A 175 24.06 4.22 5.15
N SER A 176 24.80 4.75 4.18
CA SER A 176 26.22 4.42 3.97
C SER A 176 27.12 5.44 4.66
N TYR A 177 28.34 5.02 5.02
CA TYR A 177 29.31 5.89 5.66
C TYR A 177 30.75 5.60 5.20
N ALA A 178 31.61 6.61 5.32
CA ALA A 178 33.05 6.48 5.07
C ALA A 178 33.76 5.93 6.31
N ARG A 179 34.88 5.23 6.14
CA ARG A 179 35.59 4.59 7.25
C ARG A 179 36.05 5.60 8.32
N GLU A 180 36.63 6.70 7.88
CA GLU A 180 37.11 7.79 8.74
C GLU A 180 36.00 8.83 9.05
N ALA A 181 34.72 8.45 8.91
CA ALA A 181 33.63 9.37 9.20
C ALA A 181 33.50 9.59 10.70
N ASP A 182 33.82 10.81 11.14
CA ASP A 182 33.67 11.24 12.53
C ASP A 182 32.26 11.78 12.86
N ASP A 183 31.38 11.90 11.86
CA ASP A 183 29.98 12.29 12.00
C ASP A 183 29.13 11.73 10.83
N LEU A 184 27.81 11.81 10.95
CA LEU A 184 26.85 11.49 9.90
C LEU A 184 26.95 12.47 8.74
N SER A 185 26.92 11.94 7.52
CA SER A 185 26.84 12.76 6.31
C SER A 185 25.54 13.59 6.25
N SER A 186 25.56 14.71 5.52
CA SER A 186 24.36 15.52 5.28
C SER A 186 23.23 14.73 4.62
N ALA A 187 23.57 13.80 3.72
CA ALA A 187 22.62 12.89 3.11
C ALA A 187 21.99 11.94 4.15
N ALA A 188 22.78 11.37 5.05
CA ALA A 188 22.28 10.53 6.12
C ALA A 188 21.36 11.30 7.08
N LYS A 189 21.75 12.52 7.48
CA LYS A 189 20.93 13.43 8.30
C LYS A 189 19.59 13.73 7.62
N THR A 190 19.60 13.98 6.31
CA THR A 190 18.38 14.21 5.51
C THR A 190 17.44 13.00 5.52
N GLU A 191 17.96 11.78 5.36
CA GLU A 191 17.14 10.57 5.43
C GLU A 191 16.59 10.31 6.85
N LEU A 192 17.39 10.56 7.88
CA LEU A 192 16.96 10.46 9.28
C LEU A 192 15.88 11.51 9.61
N ASP A 193 15.97 12.72 9.08
CA ASP A 193 14.95 13.75 9.29
C ASP A 193 13.59 13.34 8.70
N LYS A 194 13.57 12.59 7.59
CA LYS A 194 12.32 12.01 7.04
C LYS A 194 11.71 11.01 8.01
N ILE A 195 12.54 10.14 8.61
CA ILE A 195 12.11 9.16 9.62
C ILE A 195 11.53 9.88 10.85
N VAL A 196 12.23 10.88 11.39
CA VAL A 196 11.76 11.67 12.53
C VAL A 196 10.43 12.33 12.22
N ARG A 197 10.30 12.99 11.06
CA ARG A 197 9.06 13.65 10.63
C ARG A 197 7.92 12.64 10.50
N TYR A 198 8.18 11.46 9.95
CA TYR A 198 7.20 10.40 9.80
C TYR A 198 6.73 9.87 11.17
N MET A 199 7.67 9.54 12.06
CA MET A 199 7.35 8.97 13.37
C MET A 199 6.59 9.96 14.27
N LYS A 200 6.90 11.26 14.18
CA LYS A 200 6.13 12.29 14.89
C LYS A 200 4.69 12.44 14.38
N ALA A 201 4.44 12.04 13.14
CA ALA A 201 3.12 12.13 12.51
C ALA A 201 2.29 10.84 12.63
N ASP A 202 2.93 9.67 12.67
CA ASP A 202 2.25 8.39 12.82
C ASP A 202 2.55 7.73 14.18
N GLN A 203 1.58 7.83 15.10
CA GLN A 203 1.66 7.19 16.41
C GLN A 203 1.59 5.66 16.36
N LYS A 204 1.33 5.05 15.19
CA LYS A 204 1.36 3.59 15.03
C LYS A 204 2.78 3.04 14.93
N VAL A 205 3.77 3.90 14.70
CA VAL A 205 5.19 3.55 14.78
C VAL A 205 5.59 3.60 16.25
N LEU A 206 5.92 2.44 16.80
CA LEU A 206 6.22 2.22 18.21
C LEU A 206 7.70 2.49 18.54
N GLY A 207 8.60 2.23 17.58
CA GLY A 207 10.03 2.37 17.80
C GLY A 207 10.89 2.24 16.56
N ILE A 208 12.20 2.31 16.76
CA ILE A 208 13.25 2.28 15.76
C ILE A 208 14.29 1.24 16.16
N ILE A 209 14.64 0.34 15.25
CA ILE A 209 15.80 -0.53 15.38
C ILE A 209 16.92 0.00 14.49
N ILE A 210 18.10 0.16 15.06
CA ILE A 210 19.33 0.56 14.36
C ILE A 210 20.26 -0.64 14.34
N ASP A 211 20.62 -1.11 13.15
CA ASP A 211 21.60 -2.19 12.94
C ASP A 211 22.79 -1.64 12.14
N ALA A 212 23.94 -1.48 12.80
CA ALA A 212 25.18 -1.03 12.16
C ALA A 212 26.10 -2.19 11.79
N HIS A 213 26.74 -2.08 10.62
CA HIS A 213 27.68 -3.05 10.08
C HIS A 213 28.91 -2.37 9.51
N SER A 214 30.06 -2.96 9.74
CA SER A 214 31.36 -2.57 9.19
C SER A 214 31.74 -3.45 7.99
N ASP A 215 32.74 -3.01 7.23
CA ASP A 215 33.56 -3.90 6.42
C ASP A 215 34.59 -4.66 7.28
N LYS A 216 35.23 -5.65 6.65
CA LYS A 216 36.27 -6.47 7.29
C LYS A 216 37.55 -5.68 7.47
N LEU A 217 37.96 -5.49 8.73
CA LEU A 217 39.23 -4.89 9.14
C LEU A 217 40.22 -5.97 9.62
N PRO A 218 41.52 -5.65 9.79
CA PRO A 218 42.52 -6.62 10.22
C PRO A 218 42.20 -7.28 11.56
N LYS A 219 41.62 -6.52 12.50
CA LYS A 219 41.16 -7.02 13.80
C LYS A 219 39.63 -6.95 13.86
N PRO A 220 38.93 -8.04 14.24
CA PRO A 220 37.48 -8.03 14.41
C PRO A 220 36.99 -6.97 15.40
N GLU A 221 37.77 -6.71 16.46
CA GLU A 221 37.49 -5.67 17.47
C GLU A 221 37.40 -4.27 16.86
N GLU A 222 38.21 -3.96 15.84
CA GLU A 222 38.16 -2.67 15.14
C GLU A 222 36.86 -2.54 14.32
N SER A 223 36.42 -3.63 13.67
CA SER A 223 35.15 -3.66 12.93
C SER A 223 33.96 -3.52 13.88
N ASP A 224 33.99 -4.23 15.03
CA ASP A 224 32.96 -4.13 16.06
C ASP A 224 32.89 -2.69 16.61
N ALA A 225 34.02 -2.10 17.02
CA ALA A 225 34.08 -0.72 17.52
C ALA A 225 33.63 0.33 16.48
N LEU A 226 34.02 0.17 15.21
CA LEU A 226 33.60 1.07 14.13
C LEU A 226 32.07 1.00 13.93
N SER A 227 31.51 -0.20 13.89
CA SER A 227 30.06 -0.35 13.74
C SER A 227 29.29 0.20 14.95
N GLN A 228 29.81 0.01 16.17
CA GLN A 228 29.24 0.56 17.39
C GLN A 228 29.18 2.09 17.35
N ARG A 229 30.31 2.75 17.05
CA ARG A 229 30.40 4.22 16.95
C ARG A 229 29.36 4.79 15.97
N GLN A 230 29.18 4.14 14.83
CA GLN A 230 28.21 4.60 13.81
C GLN A 230 26.75 4.41 14.27
N ALA A 231 26.47 3.32 14.99
CA ALA A 231 25.15 3.12 15.60
C ALA A 231 24.85 4.20 16.65
N GLU A 232 25.85 4.57 17.46
CA GLU A 232 25.77 5.61 18.48
C GLU A 232 25.56 7.01 17.87
N PHE A 233 26.20 7.32 16.74
CA PHE A 233 25.96 8.57 16.01
C PHE A 233 24.51 8.70 15.52
N VAL A 234 23.96 7.64 14.92
CA VAL A 234 22.55 7.63 14.48
C VAL A 234 21.61 7.74 15.68
N THR A 235 21.89 7.01 16.76
CA THR A 235 21.10 7.05 18.00
C THR A 235 21.07 8.45 18.60
N SER A 236 22.24 9.05 18.77
CA SER A 236 22.40 10.40 19.35
C SER A 236 21.68 11.45 18.50
N TYR A 237 21.79 11.35 17.17
CA TYR A 237 21.09 12.23 16.25
C TYR A 237 19.57 12.12 16.39
N LEU A 238 19.02 10.91 16.44
CA LEU A 238 17.58 10.70 16.59
C LEU A 238 17.06 11.23 17.94
N ILE A 239 17.82 11.04 19.01
CA ILE A 239 17.50 11.57 20.35
C ILE A 239 17.52 13.10 20.34
N GLU A 240 18.54 13.72 19.74
CA GLU A 240 18.63 15.18 19.59
C GLU A 240 17.43 15.75 18.81
N LYS A 241 16.93 15.01 17.82
CA LYS A 241 15.73 15.37 17.06
C LYS A 241 14.42 15.13 17.81
N GLY A 242 14.47 14.62 19.04
CA GLY A 242 13.33 14.47 19.94
C GLY A 242 12.65 13.11 19.85
N ILE A 243 13.34 12.07 19.42
CA ILE A 243 12.88 10.69 19.60
C ILE A 243 13.29 10.21 21.00
N ALA A 244 12.38 9.60 21.74
CA ALA A 244 12.69 9.13 23.08
C ALA A 244 13.62 7.91 23.03
N ALA A 245 14.59 7.84 23.95
CA ALA A 245 15.63 6.81 23.94
C ALA A 245 15.08 5.39 24.12
N ASP A 246 13.96 5.23 24.83
CA ASP A 246 13.24 3.96 25.01
C ASP A 246 12.58 3.46 23.72
N GLN A 247 12.34 4.34 22.75
CA GLN A 247 11.85 3.97 21.43
C GLN A 247 12.97 3.52 20.48
N ILE A 248 14.24 3.61 20.89
CA ILE A 248 15.38 3.27 20.04
C ILE A 248 16.09 2.02 20.56
N THR A 249 16.16 0.99 19.73
CA THR A 249 16.98 -0.19 19.98
C THR A 249 18.21 -0.16 19.10
N THR A 250 19.37 0.04 19.71
CA THR A 250 20.66 0.15 18.99
C THR A 250 21.42 -1.17 19.04
N ARG A 251 21.85 -1.64 17.87
CA ARG A 251 22.61 -2.88 17.68
C ARG A 251 23.74 -2.64 16.69
N TRP A 252 24.83 -3.37 16.88
CA TRP A 252 25.99 -3.35 16.00
C TRP A 252 26.54 -4.76 15.86
N HIS A 253 27.11 -5.03 14.69
CA HIS A 253 27.45 -6.40 14.32
C HIS A 253 28.86 -6.55 13.72
N GLY A 254 29.66 -5.48 13.69
CA GLY A 254 30.96 -5.48 13.05
C GLY A 254 30.88 -5.97 11.61
N ASP A 255 31.79 -6.87 11.22
CA ASP A 255 31.86 -7.46 9.88
C ASP A 255 31.16 -8.83 9.77
N LYS A 256 30.38 -9.24 10.78
CA LYS A 256 29.77 -10.58 10.90
C LYS A 256 28.68 -10.86 9.86
N PHE A 257 28.04 -9.81 9.31
CA PHE A 257 26.97 -9.92 8.31
C PHE A 257 27.27 -9.09 7.04
N PRO A 258 28.22 -9.54 6.20
CA PRO A 258 28.54 -8.87 4.95
C PRO A 258 27.44 -9.09 3.92
N ILE A 259 27.15 -8.08 3.11
CA ILE A 259 26.20 -8.14 1.98
C ILE A 259 26.90 -8.10 0.62
N ALA A 260 28.22 -7.84 0.62
CA ALA A 260 29.06 -7.79 -0.56
C ALA A 260 30.46 -8.32 -0.24
N ASN A 261 31.24 -8.64 -1.29
CA ASN A 261 32.60 -9.15 -1.15
C ASN A 261 33.53 -8.09 -0.51
N ASN A 262 34.20 -8.44 0.58
CA ASN A 262 35.16 -7.58 1.28
C ASN A 262 36.52 -7.45 0.56
N GLN A 263 36.76 -8.18 -0.53
CA GLN A 263 38.03 -8.14 -1.27
C GLN A 263 38.19 -6.90 -2.16
N ASN A 264 37.11 -6.17 -2.47
CA ASN A 264 37.17 -4.97 -3.31
C ASN A 264 36.57 -3.74 -2.62
N LYS A 265 37.06 -2.54 -3.01
CA LYS A 265 36.65 -1.27 -2.40
C LYS A 265 35.14 -1.01 -2.47
N ALA A 266 34.51 -1.41 -3.58
CA ALA A 266 33.08 -1.23 -3.78
C ALA A 266 32.23 -2.09 -2.83
N GLY A 267 32.62 -3.34 -2.61
CA GLY A 267 31.94 -4.25 -1.69
C GLY A 267 32.18 -3.87 -0.23
N GLN A 268 33.39 -3.44 0.13
CA GLN A 268 33.67 -2.84 1.43
C GLN A 268 32.76 -1.63 1.71
N ALA A 269 32.61 -0.73 0.73
CA ALA A 269 31.72 0.42 0.87
C ALA A 269 30.23 0.04 1.03
N LYS A 270 29.79 -1.05 0.40
CA LYS A 270 28.43 -1.58 0.59
C LYS A 270 28.23 -2.21 1.98
N ASN A 271 29.27 -2.83 2.52
CA ASN A 271 29.22 -3.47 3.84
C ASN A 271 29.14 -2.44 4.97
N ARG A 272 29.84 -1.30 4.85
CA ARG A 272 29.73 -0.14 5.76
C ARG A 272 28.38 0.53 5.63
N ARG A 273 27.44 0.10 6.47
CA ARG A 273 26.06 0.57 6.43
C ARG A 273 25.44 0.60 7.82
N VAL A 274 24.52 1.52 8.02
CA VAL A 274 23.58 1.51 9.14
C VAL A 274 22.18 1.32 8.57
N THR A 275 21.49 0.29 9.03
CA THR A 275 20.09 0.04 8.66
C THR A 275 19.20 0.56 9.77
N VAL A 276 18.31 1.48 9.45
CA VAL A 276 17.30 2.00 10.36
C VAL A 276 15.96 1.38 9.98
N ARG A 277 15.30 0.74 10.93
CA ARG A 277 14.02 0.06 10.73
C ARG A 277 12.96 0.63 11.64
N LEU A 278 11.77 0.86 11.09
CA LEU A 278 10.62 1.29 11.88
C LEU A 278 9.85 0.06 12.38
N GLU A 279 9.53 0.06 13.66
CA GLU A 279 8.66 -0.94 14.27
C GLU A 279 7.26 -0.36 14.43
N SER A 280 6.29 -0.93 13.72
CA SER A 280 4.86 -0.71 13.96
C SER A 280 4.24 -1.92 14.65
N GLU A 281 3.05 -1.73 15.22
CA GLU A 281 2.27 -2.83 15.82
C GLU A 281 2.11 -4.02 14.85
N GLN A 282 1.89 -3.73 13.56
CA GLN A 282 1.78 -4.76 12.52
C GLN A 282 3.08 -5.54 12.34
N THR A 283 4.21 -4.82 12.19
CA THR A 283 5.52 -5.48 12.03
C THR A 283 5.89 -6.31 13.25
N ARG A 284 5.55 -5.85 14.47
CA ARG A 284 5.80 -6.60 15.71
C ARG A 284 5.01 -7.90 15.74
N LYS A 285 3.70 -7.85 15.47
CA LYS A 285 2.85 -9.05 15.38
C LYS A 285 3.36 -10.03 14.32
N GLU A 286 3.79 -9.52 13.18
CA GLU A 286 4.35 -10.35 12.11
C GLU A 286 5.67 -11.02 12.53
N MET A 287 6.56 -10.28 13.21
CA MET A 287 7.81 -10.85 13.74
C MET A 287 7.55 -11.89 14.83
N GLU A 288 6.65 -11.63 15.78
CA GLU A 288 6.27 -12.58 16.82
C GLU A 288 5.74 -13.90 16.22
N LYS A 289 4.91 -13.80 15.18
CA LYS A 289 4.43 -14.98 14.42
C LYS A 289 5.58 -15.74 13.75
N LYS A 290 6.51 -15.04 13.09
CA LYS A 290 7.69 -15.68 12.46
C LYS A 290 8.57 -16.37 13.49
N ILE A 291 8.81 -15.73 14.64
CA ILE A 291 9.58 -16.30 15.75
C ILE A 291 8.89 -17.56 16.29
N ALA A 292 7.57 -17.55 16.46
CA ALA A 292 6.83 -18.74 16.89
C ALA A 292 7.02 -19.91 15.92
N VAL A 293 6.90 -19.66 14.61
CA VAL A 293 7.12 -20.69 13.57
C VAL A 293 8.55 -21.24 13.61
N ILE A 294 9.57 -20.36 13.78
CA ILE A 294 10.97 -20.81 13.88
C ILE A 294 11.17 -21.67 15.12
N LYS A 295 10.64 -21.26 16.28
CA LYS A 295 10.73 -22.04 17.52
C LYS A 295 10.05 -23.40 17.39
N GLU A 296 8.88 -23.46 16.76
CA GLU A 296 8.20 -24.73 16.47
C GLU A 296 9.04 -25.62 15.54
N ALA A 297 9.68 -25.05 14.52
CA ALA A 297 10.55 -25.79 13.62
C ALA A 297 11.82 -26.29 14.32
N GLU A 298 12.45 -25.47 15.16
CA GLU A 298 13.61 -25.84 15.98
C GLU A 298 13.27 -26.96 16.98
N GLN A 299 12.11 -26.89 17.62
CA GLN A 299 11.62 -27.93 18.53
C GLN A 299 11.36 -29.25 17.80
N LYS A 300 10.73 -29.20 16.61
CA LYS A 300 10.53 -30.40 15.78
C LYS A 300 11.86 -31.01 15.33
N ALA A 301 12.80 -30.18 14.84
CA ALA A 301 14.12 -30.64 14.44
C ALA A 301 14.90 -31.24 15.62
N ALA A 302 14.81 -30.65 16.81
CA ALA A 302 15.40 -31.19 18.03
C ALA A 302 14.75 -32.52 18.45
N ALA A 303 13.42 -32.64 18.36
CA ALA A 303 12.69 -33.87 18.66
C ALA A 303 13.01 -34.99 17.66
N GLU A 304 13.11 -34.69 16.37
CA GLU A 304 13.54 -35.65 15.34
C GLU A 304 15.00 -36.09 15.55
N LYS A 305 15.89 -35.16 15.91
CA LYS A 305 17.29 -35.49 16.23
C LYS A 305 17.38 -36.35 17.49
N ALA A 306 16.57 -36.06 18.51
CA ALA A 306 16.48 -36.87 19.72
C ALA A 306 15.89 -38.27 19.44
N ALA A 307 14.87 -38.37 18.60
CA ALA A 307 14.28 -39.64 18.19
C ALA A 307 15.28 -40.51 17.40
N LYS A 308 16.05 -39.91 16.47
CA LYS A 308 17.11 -40.61 15.72
C LYS A 308 18.24 -41.08 16.63
N ALA A 309 18.66 -40.26 17.60
CA ALA A 309 19.68 -40.64 18.58
C ALA A 309 19.20 -41.77 19.50
N ALA A 310 17.91 -41.80 19.86
CA ALA A 310 17.33 -42.86 20.66
C ALA A 310 17.21 -44.20 19.90
N THR A 311 16.93 -44.19 18.59
CA THR A 311 16.96 -45.44 17.79
C THR A 311 18.37 -45.96 17.52
N GLU A 312 19.39 -45.12 17.52
CA GLU A 312 20.80 -45.53 17.31
C GLU A 312 21.45 -46.11 18.59
N GLN A 313 20.92 -45.78 19.78
CA GLN A 313 21.37 -46.32 21.06
C GLN A 313 20.63 -47.59 21.53
N ALA A 314 19.62 -48.05 20.78
CA ALA A 314 18.76 -49.18 21.16
C ALA A 314 19.19 -50.55 20.59
N ASP A 315 20.42 -50.68 20.04
CA ASP A 315 21.00 -51.97 19.65
C ASP A 315 22.12 -52.40 20.61
N PRO A 316 21.82 -53.01 21.77
CA PRO A 316 22.80 -53.84 22.44
C PRO A 316 22.90 -55.12 21.62
N GLY A 317 23.92 -55.19 20.76
CA GLY A 317 24.14 -56.28 19.82
C GLY A 317 23.82 -57.65 20.41
N ILE A 318 22.70 -58.22 19.97
CA ILE A 318 22.37 -59.60 20.25
C ILE A 318 23.25 -60.46 19.34
N ASN A 319 24.20 -61.17 19.93
CA ASN A 319 25.05 -62.10 19.20
C ASN A 319 24.16 -63.19 18.57
N PRO A 320 24.14 -63.36 17.23
CA PRO A 320 23.30 -64.36 16.56
C PRO A 320 23.51 -65.78 17.09
N ALA A 321 24.72 -66.08 17.57
CA ALA A 321 25.08 -67.39 18.14
C ALA A 321 24.41 -67.69 19.49
N GLU A 322 23.95 -66.66 20.22
CA GLU A 322 23.26 -66.83 21.50
C GLU A 322 21.75 -67.06 21.29
N LEU A 323 21.18 -66.47 20.23
CA LEU A 323 19.81 -66.71 19.81
C LEU A 323 19.59 -68.15 19.32
N GLU A 324 20.55 -68.70 18.57
CA GLU A 324 20.46 -70.06 18.05
C GLU A 324 20.48 -71.10 19.19
N LYS A 325 21.32 -70.88 20.22
CA LYS A 325 21.37 -71.73 21.43
C LYS A 325 20.10 -71.68 22.26
N LEU A 326 19.48 -70.51 22.39
CA LEU A 326 18.21 -70.34 23.12
C LEU A 326 17.04 -71.01 22.38
N THR A 327 17.06 -70.98 21.04
CA THR A 327 16.05 -71.61 20.19
C THR A 327 16.18 -73.15 20.25
N GLU A 328 17.41 -73.67 20.27
CA GLU A 328 17.66 -75.12 20.37
C GLU A 328 17.30 -75.69 21.75
N GLN A 329 17.57 -74.95 22.83
CA GLN A 329 17.13 -75.31 24.19
C GLN A 329 15.60 -75.28 24.35
N GLN A 330 14.90 -74.34 23.73
CA GLN A 330 13.43 -74.30 23.74
C GLN A 330 12.80 -75.45 22.96
N ASN A 331 13.41 -75.85 21.83
CA ASN A 331 12.93 -76.98 21.02
C ASN A 331 13.12 -78.32 21.74
N LEU A 332 14.20 -78.47 22.51
CA LEU A 332 14.43 -79.63 23.38
C LEU A 332 13.44 -79.70 24.56
N SER A 333 13.03 -78.54 25.10
CA SER A 333 12.09 -78.45 26.23
C SER A 333 10.62 -78.63 25.84
N SER A 334 10.26 -78.42 24.58
CA SER A 334 8.85 -78.40 24.13
C SER A 334 8.36 -79.72 23.52
N GLY A 335 9.18 -80.78 23.59
CA GLY A 335 8.72 -82.17 23.38
C GLY A 335 8.11 -82.47 22.01
N LYS A 336 8.44 -81.70 20.97
CA LYS A 336 7.95 -81.96 19.61
C LYS A 336 8.95 -82.85 18.87
N GLN A 337 8.75 -84.16 19.00
CA GLN A 337 9.52 -85.17 18.28
C GLN A 337 9.27 -85.03 16.76
N PRO A 338 10.31 -85.06 15.91
CA PRO A 338 10.12 -85.02 14.47
C PRO A 338 9.42 -86.30 14.00
N ASP A 339 8.38 -86.14 13.18
CA ASP A 339 7.63 -87.22 12.56
C ASP A 339 8.51 -87.93 11.52
N ILE A 340 8.96 -89.15 11.85
CA ILE A 340 9.74 -90.00 10.96
C ILE A 340 8.77 -90.95 10.25
N GLY A 341 8.29 -90.53 9.09
CA GLY A 341 7.54 -91.40 8.18
C GLY A 341 8.45 -92.51 7.63
N LEU A 342 8.18 -93.77 8.02
CA LEU A 342 8.77 -94.98 7.41
C LEU A 342 7.72 -95.67 6.51
N PRO A 343 8.11 -96.20 5.34
CA PRO A 343 7.18 -96.79 4.39
C PRO A 343 6.92 -98.28 4.69
N ARG A 344 5.66 -98.71 4.54
CA ARG A 344 5.26 -100.06 4.13
C ARG A 344 4.03 -100.00 3.24
#